data_AF-A0AAX2QGY8-F1
#
_entry.id   AF-A0AAX2QGY8-F1
#
_cell.length_a   1.000
_cell.length_b   1.000
_cell.length_c   1.000
_cell.angle_alpha   90.00
_cell.angle_beta   90.00
_cell.angle_gamma   90.00
#
_symmetry.space_group_name_H-M   'P 1'
#
loop_
_entity.id
_entity.type
_entity.pdbx_description
1 polymer ?
#
loop_
_entity_poly.entity_id
_entity_poly.type
_entity_poly.pdbx_seq_one_letter_code
_entity_poly.pdbx_strand_id
1 'polypeptide(L)'
;WQTVNFTTPVTIAANTTYIASYHTTGAYVASNGFFANGVSNGPLSALSSAAAGGNGVYAYGGSATTGLFPTSTFDSANYYADVVFRPQLAA
;
A
#
# COMPACT_ATOMS: atom_id res chain seq x y z
N TRP A 1 -12.85 -8.01 -0.20
CA TRP A 1 -11.55 -8.04 -0.88
C TRP A 1 -11.73 -8.43 -2.33
N GLN A 2 -11.01 -7.76 -3.22
CA GLN A 2 -10.87 -8.08 -4.64
C GLN A 2 -9.37 -8.27 -4.90
N THR A 3 -8.98 -9.21 -5.75
CA THR A 3 -7.56 -9.51 -6.01
C THR A 3 -7.29 -9.45 -7.50
N VAL A 4 -6.21 -8.76 -7.86
CA VAL A 4 -5.67 -8.73 -9.22
C VAL A 4 -4.20 -9.08 -9.17
N ASN A 5 -3.75 -9.91 -10.10
CA ASN A 5 -2.34 -10.28 -10.19
C ASN A 5 -1.63 -9.31 -11.15
N PHE A 6 -0.41 -8.91 -10.80
CA PHE A 6 0.49 -8.32 -11.78
C PHE A 6 0.82 -9.35 -12.87
N THR A 7 0.96 -8.89 -14.11
CA THR A 7 1.41 -9.73 -15.23
C THR A 7 2.79 -10.33 -14.96
N THR A 8 3.66 -9.54 -14.32
CA THR A 8 4.96 -9.97 -13.81
C THR A 8 4.98 -9.74 -12.30
N PRO A 9 5.23 -10.76 -11.47
CA PRO A 9 5.39 -10.59 -10.04
C PRO A 9 6.51 -9.61 -9.70
N VAL A 10 6.31 -8.82 -8.64
CA VAL A 10 7.31 -7.85 -8.17
C VAL A 10 8.08 -8.49 -7.01
N THR A 11 9.38 -8.72 -7.21
CA THR A 11 10.27 -9.12 -6.11
C THR A 11 10.52 -7.94 -5.19
N ILE A 12 10.30 -8.12 -3.89
CA ILE A 12 10.59 -7.13 -2.86
C ILE A 12 11.78 -7.57 -2.01
N ALA A 13 12.65 -6.62 -1.65
CA ALA A 13 13.75 -6.85 -0.75
C ALA A 13 13.30 -6.72 0.71
N ALA A 14 13.92 -7.51 1.60
CA ALA A 14 13.73 -7.36 3.03
C ALA A 14 14.14 -5.95 3.50
N ASN A 15 13.50 -5.45 4.55
CA ASN A 15 13.80 -4.15 5.18
C ASN A 15 13.73 -2.96 4.20
N THR A 16 12.93 -3.07 3.15
CA THR A 16 12.73 -2.01 2.15
C THR A 16 11.26 -1.60 2.14
N THR A 17 11.00 -0.30 2.20
CA THR A 17 9.64 0.24 2.18
C THR A 17 9.12 0.30 0.74
N TYR A 18 7.93 -0.26 0.52
CA TYR A 18 7.21 -0.19 -0.73
C TYR A 18 5.83 0.44 -0.51
N ILE A 19 5.24 0.96 -1.58
CA ILE A 19 3.86 1.44 -1.58
C ILE A 19 3.01 0.50 -2.42
N ALA A 20 2.02 -0.12 -1.79
CA ALA A 20 0.92 -0.79 -2.47
C ALA A 20 -0.19 0.23 -2.71
N SER A 21 -0.59 0.42 -3.97
CA SER A 21 -1.65 1.35 -4.35
C SER A 21 -2.47 0.79 -5.51
N TYR A 22 -3.69 1.30 -5.65
CA TYR A 22 -4.57 1.03 -6.78
C TYR A 22 -5.17 2.34 -7.27
N HIS A 23 -5.65 2.33 -8.52
CA HIS A 23 -6.41 3.43 -9.10
C HIS A 23 -7.88 3.02 -9.22
N THR A 24 -8.79 3.92 -8.88
CA THR A 24 -10.23 3.76 -9.08
C THR A 24 -10.82 5.04 -9.65
N THR A 25 -11.78 4.91 -10.57
CA THR A 25 -12.64 6.02 -11.02
C THR A 25 -13.96 6.07 -10.23
N GLY A 26 -14.18 5.10 -9.36
CA GLY A 26 -15.36 5.01 -8.49
C GLY A 26 -15.04 5.36 -7.04
N ALA A 27 -15.93 4.93 -6.14
CA ALA A 27 -15.73 5.10 -4.71
C ALA A 27 -14.55 4.27 -4.19
N TYR A 28 -13.85 4.81 -3.20
CA TYR A 28 -12.90 4.11 -2.35
C TYR A 28 -13.40 4.11 -0.91
N VAL A 29 -12.92 3.16 -0.11
CA VAL A 29 -13.19 3.12 1.33
C VAL A 29 -11.93 3.58 2.06
N ALA A 30 -12.10 4.41 3.09
CA ALA A 30 -11.00 4.87 3.92
C ALA A 30 -11.36 4.75 5.40
N SER A 31 -10.38 4.37 6.21
CA SER A 31 -10.45 4.47 7.67
C SER A 31 -9.35 5.39 8.17
N ASN A 32 -9.74 6.58 8.63
CA ASN A 32 -8.84 7.57 9.22
C ASN A 32 -8.21 7.05 10.53
N GLY A 33 -7.02 7.52 10.84
CA GLY A 33 -6.28 7.19 12.07
C GLY A 33 -5.77 5.75 12.14
N PHE A 34 -6.02 4.90 11.12
CA PHE A 34 -5.69 3.48 11.17
C PHE A 34 -4.19 3.24 11.36
N PHE A 35 -3.34 3.96 10.62
CA PHE A 35 -1.88 3.87 10.73
C PHE A 35 -1.28 4.84 11.78
N ALA A 36 -2.07 5.30 12.75
CA ALA A 36 -1.51 5.93 13.95
C ALA A 36 -0.49 4.98 14.63
N ASN A 37 -0.75 3.67 14.54
CA ASN A 37 0.19 2.61 14.89
C ASN A 37 0.48 1.73 13.66
N GLY A 38 1.66 1.11 13.62
CA GLY A 38 2.01 0.16 12.57
C GLY A 38 1.20 -1.13 12.70
N VAL A 39 1.00 -1.82 11.57
CA VAL A 39 0.30 -3.11 11.51
C VAL A 39 1.20 -4.13 10.85
N SER A 40 1.43 -5.25 11.53
CA SER A 40 2.23 -6.36 11.01
C SER A 40 1.37 -7.58 10.75
N ASN A 41 1.67 -8.29 9.67
CA ASN A 41 1.08 -9.57 9.33
C ASN A 41 2.16 -10.50 8.77
N GLY A 42 2.61 -11.44 9.60
CA GLY A 42 3.75 -12.30 9.29
C GLY A 42 5.01 -11.47 8.96
N PRO A 43 5.67 -11.69 7.81
CA PRO A 43 6.91 -11.02 7.45
C PRO A 43 6.71 -9.60 6.89
N LEU A 44 5.46 -9.13 6.72
CA LEU A 44 5.16 -7.79 6.23
C LEU A 44 4.73 -6.86 7.36
N SER A 45 5.20 -5.62 7.30
CA SER A 45 4.81 -4.55 8.21
C SER A 45 4.41 -3.31 7.43
N ALA A 46 3.18 -2.85 7.61
CA ALA A 46 2.76 -1.51 7.28
C ALA A 46 3.20 -0.58 8.42
N LEU A 47 4.13 0.33 8.13
CA LEU A 47 4.70 1.24 9.12
C LEU A 47 3.63 2.21 9.67
N SER A 48 3.80 2.71 10.90
CA SER A 48 3.00 3.84 11.35
C SER A 48 3.29 5.08 10.50
N SER A 49 2.37 6.04 10.47
CA SER A 49 2.60 7.29 9.75
C SER A 49 3.83 8.03 10.25
N ALA A 50 4.09 8.02 11.56
CA ALA A 50 5.28 8.63 12.15
C ALA A 50 6.58 7.96 11.65
N ALA A 51 6.61 6.63 11.57
CA ALA A 51 7.80 5.89 11.11
C ALA A 51 8.02 5.99 9.59
N ALA A 52 6.95 6.11 8.81
CA ALA A 52 7.01 6.21 7.34
C ALA A 52 7.28 7.64 6.82
N GLY A 53 7.15 8.67 7.67
CA GLY A 53 7.07 10.06 7.20
C GLY A 53 5.73 10.40 6.53
N GLY A 54 4.69 9.60 6.79
CA GLY A 54 3.35 9.69 6.22
C GLY A 54 2.88 8.38 5.59
N ASN A 55 2.10 7.59 6.32
CA ASN A 55 1.36 6.43 5.76
C ASN A 55 -0.10 6.84 5.50
N GLY A 56 -0.84 6.06 4.73
CA GLY A 56 -2.11 6.49 4.15
C GLY A 56 -1.90 7.44 2.98
N VAL A 57 -1.05 7.01 2.05
CA VAL A 57 -0.69 7.78 0.87
C VAL A 57 -1.76 7.72 -0.22
N TYR A 58 -1.93 8.81 -0.94
CA TYR A 58 -2.84 8.93 -2.08
C TYR A 58 -2.30 9.93 -3.12
N ALA A 59 -2.92 9.90 -4.30
CA ALA A 59 -2.85 10.96 -5.30
C ALA A 59 -4.18 11.01 -6.05
N TYR A 60 -4.59 12.21 -6.49
CA TYR A 60 -5.72 12.38 -7.39
C TYR A 60 -5.23 12.54 -8.83
N GLY A 61 -5.94 11.91 -9.77
CA GLY A 61 -5.59 11.89 -11.19
C GLY A 61 -5.09 10.52 -11.66
N GLY A 62 -4.43 10.51 -12.82
CA GLY A 62 -4.03 9.28 -13.51
C GLY A 62 -5.14 8.70 -14.38
N SER A 63 -4.95 7.48 -14.84
CA SER A 63 -5.94 6.72 -15.58
C SER A 63 -5.87 5.23 -15.22
N ALA A 64 -6.82 4.45 -15.73
CA ALA A 64 -6.82 3.00 -15.57
C ALA A 64 -5.57 2.30 -16.16
N THR A 65 -4.87 2.94 -17.09
CA THR A 65 -3.67 2.39 -17.74
C THR A 65 -2.38 3.12 -17.35
N THR A 66 -2.50 4.30 -16.75
CA THR A 66 -1.36 5.14 -16.38
C THR A 66 -1.57 5.63 -14.95
N GLY A 67 -1.04 4.87 -13.99
CA GLY A 67 -1.08 5.24 -12.57
C GLY A 67 -0.21 6.46 -12.25
N LEU A 68 -0.51 7.10 -11.13
CA LEU A 68 0.36 8.10 -10.50
C LEU A 68 1.00 7.50 -9.26
N PHE A 69 2.26 7.83 -9.01
CA PHE A 69 2.89 7.49 -7.74
C PHE A 69 2.32 8.41 -6.64
N PRO A 70 1.75 7.87 -5.55
CA PRO A 70 1.14 8.68 -4.52
C PRO A 70 2.19 9.41 -3.67
N THR A 71 2.00 10.71 -3.47
CA THR A 71 2.94 11.58 -2.72
C THR A 71 2.25 12.39 -1.63
N SER A 72 0.92 12.37 -1.56
CA SER A 72 0.13 13.02 -0.51
C SER A 72 -0.26 12.01 0.54
N THR A 73 -0.47 12.44 1.78
CA THR A 73 -1.02 11.61 2.87
C THR A 73 -2.14 12.37 3.56
N PHE A 74 -3.09 11.64 4.15
CA PHE A 74 -4.15 12.23 4.95
C PHE A 74 -4.43 11.36 6.18
N ASP A 75 -4.33 11.98 7.36
CA ASP A 75 -4.82 11.46 8.64
C ASP A 75 -4.48 9.98 8.93
N SER A 76 -3.28 9.53 8.54
CA SER A 76 -2.86 8.12 8.71
C SER A 76 -3.86 7.09 8.16
N ALA A 77 -4.58 7.44 7.09
CA ALA A 77 -5.72 6.67 6.63
C ALA A 77 -5.32 5.31 6.04
N ASN A 78 -6.18 4.31 6.16
CA ASN A 78 -6.06 3.07 5.40
C ASN A 78 -7.07 3.05 4.26
N TYR A 79 -6.59 2.96 3.02
CA TYR A 79 -7.41 2.87 1.80
C TYR A 79 -7.70 1.43 1.35
N TYR A 80 -7.41 0.45 2.22
CA TYR A 80 -7.62 -0.99 2.02
C TYR A 80 -6.96 -1.54 0.75
N ALA A 81 -5.75 -1.06 0.46
CA ALA A 81 -4.85 -1.66 -0.51
C ALA A 81 -3.91 -2.63 0.22
N ASP A 82 -3.91 -3.90 -0.16
CA ASP A 82 -2.99 -4.92 0.35
C ASP A 82 -2.27 -5.66 -0.79
N VAL A 83 -1.38 -6.58 -0.43
CA VAL A 83 -0.62 -7.38 -1.39
C VAL A 83 -0.81 -8.86 -1.12
N VAL A 84 -0.94 -9.64 -2.19
CA VAL A 84 -0.76 -11.09 -2.11
C VAL A 84 0.74 -11.35 -2.05
N PHE A 85 1.23 -11.70 -0.86
CA PHE A 85 2.64 -11.94 -0.61
C PHE A 85 2.98 -13.43 -0.61
N ARG A 86 4.07 -13.77 -1.29
CA ARG A 86 4.65 -15.12 -1.28
C ARG A 86 6.10 -15.02 -0.82
N PRO A 87 6.45 -15.48 0.40
CA PRO A 87 7.83 -15.47 0.85
C PRO A 87 8.67 -16.38 -0.06
N GLN A 88 9.81 -15.87 -0.51
CA GLN A 88 10.82 -16.72 -1.13
C GLN A 88 11.68 -17.25 0.01
N LEU A 89 11.70 -18.57 0.19
CA LEU A 89 12.59 -19.20 1.16
C LEU A 89 14.03 -18.87 0.78
N ALA A 90 14.82 -18.38 1.73
CA ALA A 90 16.26 -18.34 1.56
C ALA A 90 16.76 -19.80 1.48
N ALA A 91 17.56 -20.10 0.47
CA ALA A 91 18.23 -21.38 0.33
C ALA A 91 19.31 -21.56 1.41
#